data_AF-A0A2V5SCU5-F1
#
_entry.id   AF-A0A2V5SCU5-F1
#
_cell.length_a   1.000
_cell.length_b   1.000
_cell.length_c   1.000
_cell.angle_alpha   90.00
_cell.angle_beta   90.00
_cell.angle_gamma   90.00
#
_symmetry.space_group_name_H-M   'P 1'
#
loop_
_entity.id
_entity.type
_entity.pdbx_description
1 polymer ?
#
loop_
_entity_poly.entity_id
_entity_poly.type
_entity_poly.pdbx_seq_one_letter_code
_entity_poly.pdbx_strand_id
1 'polypeptide(L)'
;MKANSRLAFFVLLITWAQIGMAADFQITKITKNMISTPEFNYGGGGQYRINQRDRWLEVEVEFVAAPDWTDELTFKYYILFNGSLLTGEVTHVNIPAGRENRSVMYISPLALTRFGNNRPITANSCQNIAVQIVQQGAVKNELSLARAPVQWFATLPQISGFVLNKNETPFAPLYWDRYEQIKASGR
;
A
#
# COMPACT_ATOMS: atom_id res chain seq x y z
N MET A 1 -15.86 6.01 79.95
CA MET A 1 -16.75 6.08 78.76
C MET A 1 -15.88 5.96 77.51
N LYS A 2 -16.18 4.98 76.65
CA LYS A 2 -15.33 4.55 75.52
C LYS A 2 -15.59 5.42 74.29
N ALA A 3 -14.53 5.88 73.62
CA ALA A 3 -14.61 6.49 72.29
C ALA A 3 -13.73 5.68 71.32
N ASN A 4 -14.37 4.91 70.44
CA ASN A 4 -13.71 4.18 69.35
C ASN A 4 -13.90 4.98 68.06
N SER A 5 -12.82 5.57 67.55
CA SER A 5 -12.77 6.13 66.20
C SER A 5 -12.39 5.01 65.22
N ARG A 6 -13.28 4.70 64.26
CA ARG A 6 -12.99 3.75 63.18
C ARG A 6 -12.70 4.55 61.91
N LEU A 7 -11.44 4.54 61.48
CA LEU A 7 -10.99 4.99 60.16
C LEU A 7 -11.51 4.00 59.11
N ALA A 8 -12.27 4.48 58.13
CA ALA A 8 -12.63 3.71 56.93
C ALA A 8 -11.63 4.05 55.81
N PHE A 9 -10.79 3.09 55.44
CA PHE A 9 -9.91 3.16 54.27
C PHE A 9 -10.71 2.71 53.04
N PHE A 10 -11.03 3.63 52.13
CA PHE A 10 -11.55 3.30 50.81
C PHE A 10 -10.38 2.88 49.91
N VAL A 11 -10.29 1.59 49.60
CA VAL A 11 -9.35 1.07 48.60
C VAL A 11 -9.95 1.28 47.22
N LEU A 12 -9.35 2.18 46.45
CA LEU A 12 -9.70 2.45 45.06
C LEU A 12 -8.94 1.45 44.18
N LEU A 13 -9.62 0.37 43.77
CA LEU A 13 -9.12 -0.58 42.77
C LEU A 13 -9.10 0.10 41.40
N ILE A 14 -7.93 0.55 40.95
CA ILE A 14 -7.73 0.98 39.56
C ILE A 14 -7.56 -0.28 38.71
N THR A 15 -8.62 -0.69 38.03
CA THR A 15 -8.55 -1.73 36.99
C THR A 15 -7.80 -1.16 35.78
N TRP A 16 -6.61 -1.69 35.49
CA TRP A 16 -5.95 -1.45 34.21
C TRP A 16 -6.70 -2.25 33.13
N ALA A 17 -7.56 -1.56 32.39
CA ALA A 17 -8.28 -2.15 31.27
C ALA A 17 -7.44 -2.03 29.98
N GLN A 18 -7.21 -3.20 29.38
CA GLN A 18 -7.02 -3.48 27.96
C GLN A 18 -5.70 -3.00 27.31
N ILE A 19 -4.71 -3.89 27.34
CA ILE A 19 -3.72 -4.01 26.27
C ILE A 19 -4.51 -4.16 24.96
N GLY A 20 -4.46 -3.15 24.10
CA GLY A 20 -5.04 -3.24 22.76
C GLY A 20 -4.47 -4.47 22.06
N MET A 21 -5.33 -5.31 21.49
CA MET A 21 -4.88 -6.42 20.65
C MET A 21 -3.97 -5.83 19.57
N ALA A 22 -2.75 -6.34 19.45
CA ALA A 22 -1.87 -5.97 18.36
C ALA A 22 -2.59 -6.29 17.05
N ALA A 23 -2.63 -5.35 16.11
CA ALA A 23 -3.23 -5.59 14.80
C ALA A 23 -2.42 -6.67 14.06
N ASP A 24 -3.11 -7.65 13.48
CA ASP A 24 -2.46 -8.74 12.73
C ASP A 24 -1.63 -8.22 11.55
N PHE A 25 -2.09 -7.10 10.96
CA PHE A 25 -1.44 -6.46 9.83
C PHE A 25 -1.37 -4.96 10.03
N GLN A 26 -0.24 -4.36 9.64
CA GLN A 26 -0.04 -2.92 9.75
C GLN A 26 0.80 -2.40 8.60
N ILE A 27 0.28 -1.44 7.83
CA ILE A 27 1.09 -0.69 6.87
C ILE A 27 2.00 0.24 7.67
N THR A 28 3.31 0.16 7.43
CA THR A 28 4.31 0.98 8.13
C THR A 28 4.75 2.15 7.29
N LYS A 29 4.75 2.01 5.97
CA LYS A 29 5.22 3.05 5.06
C LYS A 29 4.59 2.92 3.68
N ILE A 30 4.35 4.06 3.06
CA ILE A 30 4.04 4.19 1.65
C ILE A 30 5.13 5.07 1.04
N THR A 31 5.74 4.62 -0.05
CA THR A 31 6.74 5.38 -0.81
C THR A 31 6.24 5.52 -2.24
N LYS A 32 6.41 6.70 -2.83
CA LYS A 32 6.15 6.92 -4.26
C LYS A 32 7.42 7.38 -4.98
N ASN A 33 7.70 6.79 -6.13
CA ASN A 33 8.87 7.13 -6.95
C ASN A 33 8.47 7.34 -8.40
N MET A 34 9.15 8.27 -9.08
CA MET A 34 9.11 8.34 -10.54
C MET A 34 10.30 7.56 -11.06
N ILE A 35 10.09 6.43 -11.76
CA ILE A 35 11.18 5.54 -12.21
C ILE A 35 11.18 5.40 -13.73
N SER A 36 12.35 5.15 -14.32
CA SER A 36 12.44 4.87 -15.76
C SER A 36 12.05 3.43 -16.04
N THR A 37 11.55 3.17 -17.25
CA THR A 37 11.48 1.81 -17.77
C THR A 37 12.88 1.18 -17.73
N PRO A 38 13.03 -0.07 -17.27
CA PRO A 38 14.32 -0.74 -17.24
C PRO A 38 14.84 -1.01 -18.64
N GLU A 39 16.16 -0.93 -18.81
CA GLU A 39 16.84 -1.26 -20.05
C GLU A 39 17.31 -2.73 -19.99
N PHE A 40 16.88 -3.54 -20.97
CA PHE A 40 17.30 -4.93 -21.10
C PHE A 40 18.17 -5.11 -22.34
N ASN A 41 19.34 -5.71 -22.18
CA ASN A 41 20.22 -6.07 -23.29
C ASN A 41 20.00 -7.54 -23.66
N TYR A 42 19.31 -7.79 -24.78
CA TYR A 42 19.13 -9.12 -25.35
C TYR A 42 20.09 -9.32 -26.53
N GLY A 43 20.77 -10.47 -26.59
CA GLY A 43 21.60 -10.83 -27.75
C GLY A 43 20.73 -11.13 -28.98
N GLY A 44 21.08 -10.55 -30.13
CA GLY A 44 20.43 -10.86 -31.42
C GLY A 44 19.15 -10.07 -31.74
N GLY A 45 18.68 -9.19 -30.85
CA GLY A 45 17.57 -8.28 -31.10
C GLY A 45 18.03 -6.85 -31.42
N GLY A 46 17.22 -6.09 -32.17
CA GLY A 46 17.45 -4.67 -32.37
C GLY A 46 17.32 -3.87 -31.07
N GLN A 47 18.23 -2.95 -30.80
CA GLN A 47 18.13 -2.05 -29.66
C GLN A 47 17.15 -0.92 -29.96
N TYR A 48 16.03 -0.87 -29.24
CA TYR A 48 15.15 0.29 -29.25
C TYR A 48 15.55 1.26 -28.13
N ARG A 49 15.78 2.53 -28.48
CA ARG A 49 16.11 3.56 -27.49
C ARG A 49 14.85 3.96 -26.74
N ILE A 50 14.77 3.58 -25.48
CA ILE A 50 13.70 3.98 -24.58
C ILE A 50 13.77 5.49 -24.36
N ASN A 51 12.62 6.17 -24.43
CA ASN A 51 12.51 7.57 -24.06
C ASN A 51 12.61 7.70 -22.52
N GLN A 52 13.77 8.13 -22.02
CA GLN A 52 14.03 8.24 -20.58
C GLN A 52 13.19 9.32 -19.87
N ARG A 53 12.46 10.16 -20.61
CA ARG A 53 11.49 11.11 -20.05
C ARG A 53 10.18 10.43 -19.64
N ASP A 54 9.89 9.27 -20.20
CA ASP A 54 8.70 8.50 -19.86
C ASP A 54 8.96 7.76 -18.56
N ARG A 55 8.37 8.29 -17.48
CA ARG A 55 8.54 7.77 -16.13
C ARG A 55 7.27 7.06 -15.70
N TRP A 56 7.45 5.94 -15.02
CA TRP A 56 6.40 5.24 -14.29
C TRP A 56 6.25 5.86 -12.91
N LEU A 57 5.03 5.89 -12.38
CA LEU A 57 4.82 6.08 -10.96
C LEU A 57 4.87 4.71 -10.30
N GLU A 58 5.83 4.50 -9.41
CA GLU A 58 5.91 3.34 -8.52
C GLU A 58 5.33 3.72 -7.16
N VAL A 59 4.50 2.85 -6.61
CA VAL A 59 3.95 2.98 -5.25
C VAL A 59 4.27 1.71 -4.47
N GLU A 60 5.29 1.80 -3.62
CA GLU A 60 5.75 0.72 -2.75
C GLU A 60 5.13 0.88 -1.35
N VAL A 61 4.72 -0.23 -0.77
CA VAL A 61 4.11 -0.33 0.56
C VAL A 61 4.91 -1.32 1.38
N GLU A 62 5.39 -0.88 2.53
CA GLU A 62 5.99 -1.74 3.55
C GLU A 62 4.94 -2.05 4.63
N PHE A 63 4.89 -3.31 5.08
CA PHE A 63 3.91 -3.72 6.09
C PHE A 63 4.44 -4.82 7.01
N VAL A 64 3.81 -4.90 8.19
CA VAL A 64 4.00 -5.97 9.16
C VAL A 64 2.90 -7.02 9.00
N ALA A 65 3.27 -8.29 9.06
CA ALA A 65 2.37 -9.42 9.27
C ALA A 65 2.75 -10.14 10.57
N ALA A 66 1.79 -10.28 11.49
CA ALA A 66 1.98 -10.98 12.76
C ALA A 66 1.77 -12.51 12.67
N PRO A 67 0.79 -13.04 11.91
CA PRO A 67 0.62 -14.48 11.78
C PRO A 67 1.80 -15.15 11.07
N ASP A 68 2.23 -16.33 11.55
CA ASP A 68 3.36 -17.10 11.00
C ASP A 68 3.30 -17.23 9.47
N TRP A 69 2.11 -17.57 8.97
CA TRP A 69 1.78 -17.57 7.55
C TRP A 69 0.38 -17.00 7.34
N THR A 70 0.24 -16.23 6.27
CA THR A 70 -1.04 -15.74 5.79
C THR A 70 -1.27 -16.20 4.35
N ASP A 71 -2.35 -16.93 4.13
CA ASP A 71 -2.67 -17.52 2.82
C ASP A 71 -2.92 -16.44 1.75
N GLU A 72 -3.66 -15.40 2.11
CA GLU A 72 -4.09 -14.37 1.17
C GLU A 72 -4.28 -13.01 1.85
N LEU A 73 -3.72 -11.96 1.26
CA LEU A 73 -3.99 -10.55 1.58
C LEU A 73 -4.19 -9.75 0.31
N THR A 74 -5.26 -8.97 0.26
CA THR A 74 -5.52 -8.05 -0.87
C THR A 74 -5.16 -6.63 -0.46
N PHE A 75 -4.29 -6.00 -1.23
CA PHE A 75 -3.94 -4.60 -1.09
C PHE A 75 -4.75 -3.79 -2.09
N LYS A 76 -5.51 -2.80 -1.61
CA LYS A 76 -6.25 -1.86 -2.45
C LYS A 76 -5.55 -0.52 -2.45
N TYR A 77 -5.20 -0.03 -3.62
CA TYR A 77 -4.49 1.23 -3.84
C TYR A 77 -5.45 2.29 -4.36
N TYR A 78 -5.42 3.46 -3.72
CA TYR A 78 -6.22 4.63 -4.06
C TYR A 78 -5.27 5.82 -4.27
N ILE A 79 -4.95 6.11 -5.52
CA ILE A 79 -3.94 7.10 -5.91
C ILE A 79 -4.64 8.34 -6.46
N LEU A 80 -4.64 9.42 -5.70
CA LEU A 80 -5.11 10.72 -6.19
C LEU A 80 -4.00 11.33 -7.05
N PHE A 81 -4.26 11.40 -8.34
CA PHE A 81 -3.34 11.91 -9.34
C PHE A 81 -4.04 12.99 -10.18
N ASN A 82 -3.53 14.22 -10.08
CA ASN A 82 -4.06 15.39 -10.79
C ASN A 82 -5.58 15.57 -10.65
N GLY A 83 -6.13 15.25 -9.48
CA GLY A 83 -7.58 15.33 -9.20
C GLY A 83 -8.39 14.10 -9.64
N SER A 84 -7.78 13.13 -10.32
CA SER A 84 -8.40 11.85 -10.65
C SER A 84 -8.00 10.79 -9.63
N LEU A 85 -8.97 10.04 -9.10
CA LEU A 85 -8.69 8.94 -8.18
C LEU A 85 -8.52 7.64 -8.97
N LEU A 86 -7.28 7.22 -9.16
CA LEU A 86 -6.91 5.98 -9.84
C LEU A 86 -6.86 4.84 -8.82
N THR A 87 -7.48 3.72 -9.16
CA THR A 87 -7.61 2.57 -8.26
C THR A 87 -7.06 1.30 -8.89
N GLY A 88 -6.51 0.44 -8.05
CA GLY A 88 -6.07 -0.90 -8.40
C GLY A 88 -5.99 -1.75 -7.15
N GLU A 89 -5.93 -3.06 -7.36
CA GLU A 89 -5.73 -4.00 -6.27
C GLU A 89 -4.78 -5.11 -6.69
N VAL A 90 -4.09 -5.67 -5.72
CA VAL A 90 -3.21 -6.82 -5.89
C VAL A 90 -3.40 -7.75 -4.71
N THR A 91 -3.52 -9.03 -5.01
CA THR A 91 -3.64 -10.07 -4.00
C THR A 91 -2.31 -10.79 -3.88
N HIS A 92 -1.76 -10.83 -2.67
CA HIS A 92 -0.59 -11.59 -2.33
C HIS A 92 -0.96 -12.91 -1.65
N VAL A 93 -0.11 -13.92 -1.82
CA VAL A 93 -0.28 -15.25 -1.24
C VAL A 93 0.98 -15.72 -0.54
N ASN A 94 0.85 -16.67 0.38
CA ASN A 94 1.96 -17.27 1.12
C ASN A 94 2.84 -16.22 1.81
N ILE A 95 2.21 -15.28 2.54
CA ILE A 95 2.93 -14.17 3.18
C ILE A 95 3.44 -14.64 4.54
N PRO A 96 4.75 -14.62 4.80
CA PRO A 96 5.31 -14.98 6.10
C PRO A 96 5.11 -13.87 7.13
N ALA A 97 5.19 -14.22 8.42
CA ALA A 97 5.36 -13.24 9.48
C ALA A 97 6.63 -12.41 9.24
N GLY A 98 6.56 -11.11 9.52
CA GLY A 98 7.70 -10.23 9.28
C GLY A 98 7.34 -8.75 9.33
N ARG A 99 8.37 -7.90 9.32
CA ARG A 99 8.24 -6.43 9.29
C ARG A 99 8.71 -5.81 7.98
N GLU A 100 9.26 -6.62 7.09
CA GLU A 100 9.90 -6.18 5.85
C GLU A 100 9.12 -6.63 4.60
N ASN A 101 7.87 -7.08 4.79
CA ASN A 101 7.01 -7.53 3.71
C ASN A 101 6.62 -6.34 2.83
N ARG A 102 6.54 -6.56 1.52
CA ARG A 102 6.33 -5.45 0.55
C ARG A 102 5.33 -5.78 -0.54
N SER A 103 4.49 -4.79 -0.83
CA SER A 103 3.60 -4.77 -1.99
C SER A 103 3.94 -3.57 -2.87
N VAL A 104 3.75 -3.71 -4.19
CA VAL A 104 4.02 -2.61 -5.13
C VAL A 104 3.00 -2.60 -6.26
N MET A 105 2.59 -1.41 -6.65
CA MET A 105 1.81 -1.15 -7.86
C MET A 105 2.38 0.03 -8.65
N TYR A 106 2.03 0.08 -9.93
CA TYR A 106 2.61 1.01 -10.89
C TYR A 106 1.55 1.72 -11.72
N ILE A 107 1.84 2.94 -12.19
CA ILE A 107 1.06 3.63 -13.22
C ILE A 107 1.97 3.90 -14.42
N SER A 108 1.49 3.50 -15.61
CA SER A 108 2.26 3.63 -16.85
C SER A 108 2.44 5.07 -17.30
N PRO A 109 3.51 5.39 -18.04
CA PRO A 109 3.72 6.74 -18.58
C PRO A 109 2.51 7.25 -19.37
N LEU A 110 1.90 6.40 -20.21
CA LEU A 110 0.71 6.75 -20.99
C LEU A 110 -0.49 7.09 -20.11
N ALA A 111 -0.71 6.34 -19.03
CA ALA A 111 -1.77 6.66 -18.08
C ALA A 111 -1.48 8.00 -17.38
N LEU A 112 -0.24 8.23 -16.94
CA LEU A 112 0.14 9.51 -16.33
C LEU A 112 -0.06 10.68 -17.30
N THR A 113 0.27 10.53 -18.60
CA THR A 113 -0.02 11.53 -19.63
C THR A 113 -1.52 11.77 -19.77
N ARG A 114 -2.33 10.71 -19.84
CA ARG A 114 -3.80 10.79 -19.95
C ARG A 114 -4.42 11.58 -18.81
N PHE A 115 -3.97 11.35 -17.58
CA PHE A 115 -4.49 12.03 -16.39
C PHE A 115 -3.70 13.31 -16.03
N GLY A 116 -2.65 13.64 -16.79
CA GLY A 116 -1.79 14.80 -16.59
C GLY A 116 -2.42 16.15 -16.95
N ASN A 117 -3.56 16.15 -17.63
CA ASN A 117 -4.25 17.36 -18.11
C ASN A 117 -3.31 18.34 -18.83
N ASN A 118 -2.43 17.82 -19.71
CA ASN A 118 -1.41 18.58 -20.46
C ASN A 118 -0.39 19.36 -19.60
N ARG A 119 -0.24 19.03 -18.31
CA ARG A 119 0.79 19.60 -17.44
C ARG A 119 2.02 18.70 -17.39
N PRO A 120 3.22 19.25 -17.14
CA PRO A 120 4.39 18.44 -16.83
C PRO A 120 4.12 17.50 -15.65
N ILE A 121 4.42 16.22 -15.84
CA ILE A 121 4.29 15.22 -14.77
C ILE A 121 5.46 15.34 -13.81
N THR A 122 5.15 15.57 -12.53
CA THR A 122 6.12 15.64 -11.44
C THR A 122 5.67 14.76 -10.29
N ALA A 123 6.52 14.52 -9.29
CA ALA A 123 6.11 13.79 -8.08
C ALA A 123 4.93 14.45 -7.35
N ASN A 124 4.76 15.77 -7.49
CA ASN A 124 3.65 16.55 -6.91
C ASN A 124 2.33 16.38 -7.67
N SER A 125 2.36 15.83 -8.89
CA SER A 125 1.15 15.46 -9.63
C SER A 125 0.36 14.36 -8.91
N CYS A 126 1.02 13.56 -8.07
CA CYS A 126 0.36 12.66 -7.12
C CYS A 126 0.12 13.40 -5.80
N GLN A 127 -1.13 13.76 -5.51
CA GLN A 127 -1.49 14.53 -4.33
C GLN A 127 -1.49 13.69 -3.06
N ASN A 128 -2.10 12.51 -3.10
CA ASN A 128 -2.15 11.59 -1.97
C ASN A 128 -2.32 10.14 -2.46
N ILE A 129 -1.98 9.20 -1.59
CA ILE A 129 -2.14 7.77 -1.81
C ILE A 129 -2.72 7.20 -0.53
N ALA A 130 -3.79 6.44 -0.62
CA ALA A 130 -4.23 5.57 0.46
C ALA A 130 -4.08 4.11 0.03
N VAL A 131 -3.76 3.26 0.99
CA VAL A 131 -3.69 1.82 0.79
C VAL A 131 -4.46 1.14 1.91
N GLN A 132 -5.28 0.15 1.55
CA GLN A 132 -5.95 -0.74 2.49
C GLN A 132 -5.38 -2.15 2.37
N ILE A 133 -5.16 -2.80 3.52
CA ILE A 133 -4.99 -4.26 3.60
C ILE A 133 -6.36 -4.86 3.88
N VAL A 134 -6.80 -5.78 3.03
CA VAL A 134 -8.08 -6.49 3.11
C VAL A 134 -7.82 -7.99 3.22
N GLN A 135 -8.47 -8.63 4.18
CA GLN A 135 -8.45 -10.07 4.36
C GLN A 135 -9.88 -10.56 4.56
N GLN A 136 -10.32 -11.56 3.78
CA GLN A 136 -11.68 -12.11 3.84
C GLN A 136 -12.78 -11.03 3.75
N GLY A 137 -12.56 -10.01 2.92
CA GLY A 137 -13.50 -8.90 2.72
C GLY A 137 -13.48 -7.81 3.80
N ALA A 138 -12.77 -7.99 4.91
CA ALA A 138 -12.65 -6.99 5.97
C ALA A 138 -11.36 -6.16 5.81
N VAL A 139 -11.47 -4.83 5.97
CA VAL A 139 -10.30 -3.94 6.05
C VAL A 139 -9.59 -4.20 7.38
N LYS A 140 -8.35 -4.68 7.31
CA LYS A 140 -7.49 -4.97 8.46
C LYS A 140 -6.60 -3.79 8.83
N ASN A 141 -6.19 -2.99 7.84
CA ASN A 141 -5.42 -1.78 8.06
C ASN A 141 -5.62 -0.80 6.90
N GLU A 142 -5.46 0.50 7.18
CA GLU A 142 -5.45 1.57 6.19
C GLU A 142 -4.38 2.59 6.56
N LEU A 143 -3.61 3.06 5.57
CA LEU A 143 -2.69 4.17 5.74
C LEU A 143 -2.81 5.11 4.53
N SER A 144 -2.66 6.41 4.80
CA SER A 144 -2.47 7.42 3.74
C SER A 144 -1.05 7.97 3.79
N LEU A 145 -0.45 8.16 2.61
CA LEU A 145 0.88 8.73 2.44
C LEU A 145 0.97 10.12 3.08
N ALA A 146 0.00 10.99 2.79
CA ALA A 146 -0.18 12.24 3.48
C ALA A 146 -1.36 12.11 4.47
N ARG A 147 -1.21 12.76 5.63
CA ARG A 147 -2.24 12.78 6.67
C ARG A 147 -3.57 13.26 6.09
N ALA A 148 -4.60 12.43 6.22
CA ALA A 148 -5.94 12.69 5.75
C ALA A 148 -6.96 11.95 6.64
N PRO A 149 -8.26 12.30 6.58
CA PRO A 149 -9.30 11.51 7.21
C PRO A 149 -9.28 10.06 6.69
N VAL A 150 -9.62 9.10 7.55
CA VAL A 150 -9.83 7.70 7.15
C VAL A 150 -10.84 7.67 6.02
N GLN A 151 -10.56 6.87 4.99
CA GLN A 151 -11.40 6.73 3.80
C GLN A 151 -11.71 8.04 3.06
N TRP A 152 -10.81 9.02 3.08
CA TRP A 152 -10.97 10.28 2.30
C TRP A 152 -11.27 10.06 0.82
N PHE A 153 -10.86 8.91 0.27
CA PHE A 153 -11.07 8.51 -1.12
C PHE A 153 -12.49 7.99 -1.41
N ALA A 154 -13.29 7.66 -0.40
CA ALA A 154 -14.59 6.99 -0.58
C ALA A 154 -15.64 7.85 -1.29
N THR A 155 -15.52 9.17 -1.22
CA THR A 155 -16.46 10.12 -1.86
C THR A 155 -16.02 10.57 -3.25
N LEU A 156 -14.82 10.17 -3.69
CA LEU A 156 -14.28 10.56 -4.99
C LEU A 156 -14.65 9.52 -6.06
N PRO A 157 -14.95 9.93 -7.30
CA PRO A 157 -15.14 9.01 -8.41
C PRO A 157 -13.87 8.16 -8.65
N GLN A 158 -14.02 6.84 -8.57
CA GLN A 158 -12.93 5.89 -8.73
C GLN A 158 -12.78 5.45 -10.19
N ILE A 159 -11.55 5.45 -10.68
CA ILE A 159 -11.20 5.03 -12.04
C ILE A 159 -10.24 3.85 -11.93
N SER A 160 -10.68 2.66 -12.35
CA SER A 160 -9.86 1.45 -12.36
C SER A 160 -9.17 1.21 -13.71
N GLY A 161 -8.24 0.25 -13.77
CA GLY A 161 -7.59 -0.19 -15.01
C GLY A 161 -6.31 0.56 -15.39
N PHE A 162 -5.82 1.46 -14.53
CA PHE A 162 -4.57 2.23 -14.77
C PHE A 162 -3.51 2.05 -13.68
N VAL A 163 -3.85 1.34 -12.61
CA VAL A 163 -2.93 0.97 -11.55
C VAL A 163 -2.65 -0.53 -11.70
N LEU A 164 -1.42 -0.83 -12.10
CA LEU A 164 -0.97 -2.14 -12.57
C LEU A 164 -0.15 -2.83 -11.49
N ASN A 165 -0.34 -4.13 -11.33
CA ASN A 165 0.52 -4.92 -10.45
C ASN A 165 1.89 -5.17 -11.12
N LYS A 166 2.89 -5.61 -10.35
CA LYS A 166 4.25 -5.82 -10.86
C LYS A 166 4.34 -6.75 -12.08
N ASN A 167 3.51 -7.80 -12.14
CA ASN A 167 3.54 -8.79 -13.22
C ASN A 167 3.01 -8.24 -14.55
N GLU A 168 2.31 -7.11 -14.53
CA GLU A 168 1.75 -6.43 -15.72
C GLU A 168 2.70 -5.36 -16.27
N THR A 169 3.93 -5.27 -15.74
CA THR A 169 4.85 -4.16 -16.02
C THR A 169 6.21 -4.66 -16.51
N PRO A 170 7.01 -3.79 -17.14
CA PRO A 170 8.40 -4.11 -17.47
C PRO A 170 9.29 -4.43 -16.26
N PHE A 171 8.83 -4.17 -15.03
CA PHE A 171 9.54 -4.48 -13.79
C PHE A 171 9.30 -5.91 -13.30
N ALA A 172 8.42 -6.68 -13.97
CA ALA A 172 8.11 -8.07 -13.62
C ALA A 172 9.35 -8.95 -13.34
N PRO A 173 10.42 -8.95 -14.16
CA PRO A 173 11.59 -9.81 -13.91
C PRO A 173 12.57 -9.26 -12.85
N LEU A 174 12.42 -8.01 -12.42
CA LEU A 174 13.36 -7.36 -11.50
C LEU A 174 12.94 -7.60 -10.04
N TYR A 175 13.90 -7.68 -9.12
CA TYR A 175 13.64 -7.71 -7.66
C TYR A 175 12.58 -8.76 -7.25
N TRP A 176 12.74 -9.98 -7.74
CA TRP A 176 11.75 -11.06 -7.57
C TRP A 176 11.59 -11.50 -6.10
N ASP A 177 12.60 -11.27 -5.28
CA ASP A 177 12.70 -11.59 -3.85
C ASP A 177 12.29 -10.41 -2.93
N ARG A 178 12.07 -9.22 -3.49
CA ARG A 178 11.76 -8.01 -2.71
C ARG A 178 10.29 -7.87 -2.35
N TYR A 179 9.39 -8.44 -3.14
CA TYR A 179 7.95 -8.23 -3.04
C TYR A 179 7.21 -9.55 -2.81
N GLU A 180 6.12 -9.48 -2.07
CA GLU A 180 5.30 -10.66 -1.79
C GLU A 180 4.75 -11.29 -3.07
N GLN A 181 4.62 -12.61 -3.06
CA GLN A 181 4.15 -13.38 -4.21
C GLN A 181 2.74 -12.91 -4.61
N ILE A 182 2.58 -12.51 -5.87
CA ILE A 182 1.27 -12.14 -6.43
C ILE A 182 0.49 -13.42 -6.78
N LYS A 183 -0.78 -13.49 -6.36
CA LYS A 183 -1.71 -14.55 -6.74
C LYS A 183 -1.84 -14.59 -8.26
N ALA A 184 -1.56 -15.74 -8.85
CA ALA A 184 -1.77 -15.92 -10.29
C ALA A 184 -3.25 -15.73 -10.62
N SER A 185 -3.55 -14.95 -11.65
CA SER A 185 -4.87 -14.93 -12.26
C SER A 185 -5.17 -16.35 -12.76
N GLY A 186 -6.28 -16.94 -12.30
CA GLY A 186 -6.61 -18.33 -12.58
C GLY A 186 -6.49 -18.66 -14.08
N ARG A 187 -5.73 -19.71 -14.38
CA ARG A 187 -5.88 -20.45 -15.63
C ARG A 187 -7.03 -21.45 -15.47
#